data_AF-A0A6L4YQ95-F1
#
_entry.id   AF-A0A6L4YQ95-F1
#
_cell.length_a   1.000
_cell.length_b   1.000
_cell.length_c   1.000
_cell.angle_alpha   90.00
_cell.angle_beta   90.00
_cell.angle_gamma   90.00
#
_symmetry.space_group_name_H-M   'P 1'
#
loop_
_entity.id
_entity.type
_entity.pdbx_description
1 polymer ?
#
loop_
_entity_poly.entity_id
_entity_poly.type
_entity_poly.pdbx_seq_one_letter_code
_entity_poly.pdbx_strand_id
1 'polypeptide(L)'
;VRIEFPGIAFQPDKEINGLTLGAVGSGTNIEYIQVSYSGDDSYEWFGGAVNAKHMIAFRGWDDDFDTDYGYHGMVQFGVSLRDPAIADPGSGSNGFESDNDGTGSGDTPITSAIFSNISMFGPLATPTTTINPNFLRGMHLRRNTKLNIYNAIFGGYVTGLYIEGPSVDNAKNNSLKLRNSVLAGCTTNFGTKSGEWTAAEETAWFNTTDFKNATMTGNSDLMVENPFNLTAPNFLLKSGSPLKTGSYWYSPAAANTIDDPFFDHVSYRGAFGTDNWTAGWANFDPQTTTYPATTVTVAAGDIATSTTWTKDKVYLLNGWVYVVDGVTLTIEPGTVIRGDKANKAALIIEKGAKLIANGTADQPIVFTSNQAPGSRNYGDWGGIILCGKATVNKTDPQIEGGPRSHYGGTDDQDNSGTLKYVRIEFPGIAFQPDKEINGLTLGAVGSGTNIEYI
;
A
#
# COMPACT_ATOMS: atom_id res chain seq x y z
N VAL A 1 3.25 8.77 8.31
CA VAL A 1 3.01 8.95 6.90
C VAL A 1 1.58 8.63 6.41
N ARG A 2 0.58 9.48 6.66
CA ARG A 2 -0.57 9.45 5.76
C ARG A 2 -0.05 9.89 4.41
N ILE A 3 -0.19 9.08 3.37
CA ILE A 3 0.17 9.46 2.00
C ILE A 3 -1.13 9.84 1.32
N GLU A 4 -1.36 11.13 1.16
CA GLU A 4 -2.65 11.67 0.73
C GLU A 4 -2.46 12.38 -0.61
N PHE A 5 -3.24 12.03 -1.63
CA PHE A 5 -3.10 12.55 -2.99
C PHE A 5 -1.72 12.29 -3.65
N PRO A 6 -1.08 11.11 -3.49
CA PRO A 6 0.16 10.82 -4.19
C PRO A 6 -0.06 10.56 -5.68
N GLY A 7 0.95 10.91 -6.48
CA GLY A 7 1.11 10.42 -7.84
C GLY A 7 0.29 11.12 -8.91
N ILE A 8 0.59 10.87 -10.18
CA ILE A 8 -0.19 11.32 -11.33
C ILE A 8 -0.06 10.30 -12.46
N ALA A 9 -1.16 9.92 -13.10
CA ALA A 9 -1.11 9.18 -14.34
C ALA A 9 -0.52 10.05 -15.45
N PHE A 10 0.71 9.75 -15.86
CA PHE A 10 1.40 10.53 -16.89
C PHE A 10 1.05 10.04 -18.30
N GLN A 11 0.93 8.73 -18.48
CA GLN A 11 0.42 8.01 -19.65
C GLN A 11 -0.28 6.74 -19.19
N PRO A 12 -1.16 6.12 -20.03
CA PRO A 12 -1.72 4.81 -19.69
C PRO A 12 -0.61 3.77 -19.41
N ASP A 13 -0.77 3.01 -18.32
CA ASP A 13 0.15 1.96 -17.84
C ASP A 13 1.54 2.49 -17.40
N LYS A 14 1.63 3.77 -17.01
CA LYS A 14 2.84 4.48 -16.56
C LYS A 14 2.52 5.46 -15.43
N GLU A 15 2.23 4.92 -14.26
CA GLU A 15 1.70 5.68 -13.14
C GLU A 15 2.61 5.68 -11.88
N ILE A 16 2.22 6.48 -10.87
CA ILE A 16 3.03 6.84 -9.70
C ILE A 16 2.32 6.39 -8.43
N ASN A 17 2.92 5.43 -7.74
CA ASN A 17 2.31 4.78 -6.59
C ASN A 17 2.31 5.61 -5.31
N GLY A 18 1.44 5.22 -4.38
CA GLY A 18 1.34 5.84 -3.06
C GLY A 18 2.55 5.52 -2.18
N LEU A 19 2.61 4.29 -1.70
CA LEU A 19 3.78 3.73 -1.02
C LEU A 19 4.47 2.71 -1.92
N THR A 20 5.69 3.03 -2.36
CA THR A 20 6.51 2.13 -3.17
C THR A 20 7.59 1.47 -2.34
N LEU A 21 7.59 0.14 -2.33
CA LEU A 21 8.52 -0.68 -1.56
C LEU A 21 9.44 -1.47 -2.49
N GLY A 22 10.62 -0.92 -2.77
CA GLY A 22 11.64 -1.58 -3.57
C GLY A 22 12.61 -2.39 -2.70
N ALA A 23 12.46 -3.72 -2.71
CA ALA A 23 13.33 -4.66 -2.01
C ALA A 23 13.57 -4.34 -0.51
N VAL A 24 12.50 -4.02 0.22
CA VAL A 24 12.57 -3.65 1.64
C VAL A 24 12.80 -4.89 2.51
N GLY A 25 13.71 -4.80 3.49
CA GLY A 25 14.11 -5.91 4.36
C GLY A 25 13.02 -6.34 5.37
N SER A 26 13.03 -7.62 5.77
CA SER A 26 12.01 -8.25 6.62
C SER A 26 11.95 -7.78 8.07
N GLY A 27 13.03 -7.18 8.59
CA GLY A 27 13.01 -6.58 9.92
C GLY A 27 12.62 -5.10 9.93
N THR A 28 12.34 -4.49 8.78
CA THR A 28 11.81 -3.13 8.71
C THR A 28 10.40 -3.14 9.28
N ASN A 29 10.11 -2.21 10.19
CA ASN A 29 8.76 -2.10 10.75
C ASN A 29 7.93 -1.11 9.92
N ILE A 30 6.81 -1.57 9.35
CA ILE A 30 5.84 -0.75 8.61
C ILE A 30 4.46 -0.99 9.22
N GLU A 31 3.99 -0.07 10.07
CA GLU A 31 2.68 -0.22 10.71
C GLU A 31 1.83 1.05 10.73
N TYR A 32 0.51 0.85 10.69
CA TYR A 32 -0.50 1.92 10.71
C TYR A 32 -0.31 2.87 9.54
N ILE A 33 -0.38 2.37 8.30
CA ILE A 33 -0.22 3.18 7.08
C ILE A 33 -1.57 3.48 6.45
N GLN A 34 -1.80 4.71 6.01
CA GLN A 34 -2.91 5.11 5.18
C GLN A 34 -2.38 5.76 3.91
N VAL A 35 -2.74 5.14 2.79
CA VAL A 35 -2.62 5.73 1.47
C VAL A 35 -4.02 6.09 1.02
N SER A 36 -4.22 7.34 0.63
CA SER A 36 -5.52 7.83 0.21
C SER A 36 -5.43 8.67 -1.04
N TYR A 37 -6.44 8.54 -1.90
CA TYR A 37 -6.51 9.27 -3.15
C TYR A 37 -5.21 9.04 -3.92
N SER A 38 -4.75 7.79 -4.09
CA SER A 38 -3.57 7.54 -4.89
C SER A 38 -3.91 7.74 -6.37
N GLY A 39 -3.01 8.36 -7.13
CA GLY A 39 -3.11 8.54 -8.58
C GLY A 39 -2.69 7.32 -9.38
N ASP A 40 -2.44 6.21 -8.68
CA ASP A 40 -2.06 4.87 -9.16
C ASP A 40 -2.39 3.85 -8.04
N ASP A 41 -1.60 2.79 -7.88
CA ASP A 41 -1.74 1.88 -6.76
C ASP A 41 -1.52 2.56 -5.43
N SER A 42 -2.26 2.07 -4.42
CA SER A 42 -2.06 2.55 -3.06
C SER A 42 -0.75 2.00 -2.47
N TYR A 43 -0.49 0.71 -2.69
CA TYR A 43 0.71 0.02 -2.21
C TYR A 43 1.26 -0.87 -3.30
N GLU A 44 2.55 -0.72 -3.59
CA GLU A 44 3.23 -1.53 -4.59
C GLU A 44 4.56 -2.04 -4.06
N TRP A 45 4.71 -3.36 -4.04
CA TRP A 45 5.93 -4.04 -3.64
C TRP A 45 6.70 -4.54 -4.86
N PHE A 46 7.88 -3.97 -5.08
CA PHE A 46 8.88 -4.49 -6.03
C PHE A 46 9.90 -5.35 -5.28
N GLY A 47 9.53 -6.60 -4.99
CA GLY A 47 10.36 -7.53 -4.26
C GLY A 47 10.52 -7.21 -2.77
N GLY A 48 11.50 -7.87 -2.13
CA GLY A 48 11.77 -7.73 -0.70
C GLY A 48 10.91 -8.66 0.17
N ALA A 49 11.02 -8.48 1.47
CA ALA A 49 10.45 -9.38 2.49
C ALA A 49 9.85 -8.62 3.69
N VAL A 50 9.67 -7.31 3.56
CA VAL A 50 9.14 -6.47 4.65
C VAL A 50 7.80 -6.98 5.14
N ASN A 51 7.63 -6.98 6.46
CA ASN A 51 6.35 -7.27 7.06
C ASN A 51 5.60 -5.95 7.35
N ALA A 52 4.27 -5.96 7.24
CA ALA A 52 3.48 -4.75 7.50
C ALA A 52 2.15 -5.02 8.21
N LYS A 53 1.74 -4.15 9.13
CA LYS A 53 0.43 -4.23 9.79
C LYS A 53 -0.39 -2.95 9.69
N HIS A 54 -1.72 -3.09 9.79
CA HIS A 54 -2.65 -1.95 9.89
C HIS A 54 -2.55 -1.00 8.69
N MET A 55 -2.91 -1.49 7.50
CA MET A 55 -2.79 -0.76 6.25
C MET A 55 -4.16 -0.31 5.74
N ILE A 56 -4.29 0.93 5.31
CA ILE A 56 -5.51 1.52 4.74
C ILE A 56 -5.20 1.93 3.29
N ALA A 57 -5.93 1.40 2.33
CA ALA A 57 -6.02 1.89 0.96
C ALA A 57 -7.38 2.56 0.78
N PHE A 58 -7.41 3.87 0.48
CA PHE A 58 -8.65 4.63 0.45
C PHE A 58 -8.77 5.44 -0.82
N ARG A 59 -9.72 5.08 -1.69
CA ARG A 59 -9.99 5.78 -2.96
C ARG A 59 -8.75 5.89 -3.86
N GLY A 60 -7.94 4.83 -3.94
CA GLY A 60 -6.91 4.71 -4.98
C GLY A 60 -7.52 4.81 -6.38
N TRP A 61 -6.72 5.24 -7.35
CA TRP A 61 -7.12 5.32 -8.74
C TRP A 61 -6.99 3.96 -9.41
N ASP A 62 -5.84 3.29 -9.23
CA ASP A 62 -5.63 1.93 -9.73
C ASP A 62 -5.76 0.87 -8.62
N ASP A 63 -4.78 0.01 -8.35
CA ASP A 63 -4.96 -1.13 -7.45
C ASP A 63 -4.80 -0.75 -5.96
N ASP A 64 -5.46 -1.50 -5.07
CA ASP A 64 -5.28 -1.24 -3.64
C ASP A 64 -3.96 -1.84 -3.13
N PHE A 65 -3.62 -3.05 -3.56
CA PHE A 65 -2.38 -3.74 -3.21
C PHE A 65 -1.83 -4.47 -4.43
N ASP A 66 -0.67 -4.04 -4.93
CA ASP A 66 0.05 -4.69 -6.02
C ASP A 66 1.38 -5.28 -5.54
N THR A 67 1.70 -6.50 -5.96
CA THR A 67 2.87 -7.25 -5.54
C THR A 67 3.59 -7.88 -6.71
N ASP A 68 4.90 -7.63 -6.74
CA ASP A 68 5.72 -7.92 -7.89
C ASP A 68 7.15 -8.31 -7.50
N TYR A 69 7.92 -8.75 -8.50
CA TYR A 69 9.37 -9.01 -8.45
C TYR A 69 9.85 -9.77 -7.21
N GLY A 70 9.08 -10.79 -6.83
CA GLY A 70 9.49 -11.71 -5.79
C GLY A 70 9.14 -11.28 -4.38
N TYR A 71 8.18 -10.37 -4.17
CA TYR A 71 7.79 -9.98 -2.81
C TYR A 71 7.29 -11.19 -2.00
N HIS A 72 7.89 -11.40 -0.83
CA HIS A 72 7.63 -12.58 0.02
C HIS A 72 7.57 -12.25 1.52
N GLY A 73 7.12 -11.03 1.85
CA GLY A 73 6.84 -10.59 3.22
C GLY A 73 5.47 -11.05 3.74
N MET A 74 5.14 -10.61 4.96
CA MET A 74 3.87 -10.90 5.64
C MET A 74 3.10 -9.60 5.92
N VAL A 75 1.80 -9.59 5.62
CA VAL A 75 0.91 -8.44 5.85
C VAL A 75 -0.28 -8.87 6.69
N GLN A 76 -0.62 -8.10 7.74
CA GLN A 76 -1.80 -8.36 8.57
C GLN A 76 -2.63 -7.09 8.85
N PHE A 77 -3.95 -7.22 8.86
CA PHE A 77 -4.89 -6.10 9.12
C PHE A 77 -4.80 -5.01 8.04
N GLY A 78 -5.17 -5.36 6.81
CA GLY A 78 -5.33 -4.41 5.71
C GLY A 78 -6.81 -4.10 5.45
N VAL A 79 -7.13 -2.86 5.13
CA VAL A 79 -8.47 -2.47 4.69
C VAL A 79 -8.41 -1.65 3.41
N SER A 80 -9.33 -1.90 2.49
CA SER A 80 -9.56 -1.01 1.36
C SER A 80 -11.00 -0.54 1.25
N LEU A 81 -11.17 0.70 0.78
CA LEU A 81 -12.48 1.28 0.48
C LEU A 81 -12.41 2.10 -0.80
N ARG A 82 -13.08 1.61 -1.85
CA ARG A 82 -13.10 2.21 -3.19
C ARG A 82 -14.17 3.30 -3.33
N ASP A 83 -13.84 4.37 -4.06
CA ASP A 83 -14.83 5.33 -4.54
C ASP A 83 -15.46 4.78 -5.83
N PRO A 84 -16.79 4.61 -5.91
CA PRO A 84 -17.46 4.11 -7.11
C PRO A 84 -17.17 4.91 -8.39
N ALA A 85 -16.78 6.18 -8.28
CA ALA A 85 -16.56 7.05 -9.44
C ALA A 85 -15.12 7.00 -9.99
N ILE A 86 -14.15 6.48 -9.23
CA ILE A 86 -12.72 6.64 -9.52
C ILE A 86 -12.11 5.27 -9.84
N ALA A 87 -11.71 5.07 -11.09
CA ALA A 87 -10.97 3.89 -11.55
C ALA A 87 -10.05 4.29 -12.72
N ASP A 88 -8.95 3.57 -12.88
CA ASP A 88 -8.02 3.71 -13.98
C ASP A 88 -8.66 3.26 -15.32
N PRO A 89 -8.76 4.14 -16.35
CA PRO A 89 -9.16 3.75 -17.70
C PRO A 89 -8.10 3.01 -18.54
N GLY A 90 -6.87 2.88 -18.08
CA GLY A 90 -5.79 2.14 -18.74
C GLY A 90 -5.88 0.63 -18.50
N SER A 91 -5.33 0.19 -17.37
CA SER A 91 -5.23 -1.20 -16.93
C SER A 91 -6.58 -1.74 -16.41
N GLY A 92 -7.33 -0.85 -15.75
CA GLY A 92 -8.56 -1.15 -15.03
C GLY A 92 -8.31 -1.65 -13.62
N SER A 93 -9.05 -1.11 -12.66
CA SER A 93 -8.71 -1.21 -11.24
C SER A 93 -9.24 -2.44 -10.52
N ASN A 94 -8.41 -2.94 -9.63
CA ASN A 94 -8.58 -4.14 -8.83
C ASN A 94 -8.38 -3.85 -7.33
N GLY A 95 -8.79 -4.81 -6.50
CA GLY A 95 -8.38 -4.83 -5.10
C GLY A 95 -6.91 -5.26 -4.99
N PHE A 96 -6.65 -6.52 -5.33
CA PHE A 96 -5.30 -7.03 -5.51
C PHE A 96 -4.96 -7.19 -6.99
N GLU A 97 -3.75 -6.79 -7.35
CA GLU A 97 -3.01 -7.36 -8.47
C GLU A 97 -1.75 -8.07 -7.90
N SER A 98 -1.36 -9.17 -8.52
CA SER A 98 -0.18 -9.91 -8.07
C SER A 98 0.44 -10.69 -9.21
N ASP A 99 1.72 -10.39 -9.39
CA ASP A 99 2.60 -10.86 -10.44
C ASP A 99 3.91 -11.40 -9.85
N ASN A 100 4.58 -12.31 -10.55
CA ASN A 100 6.00 -12.55 -10.28
C ASN A 100 6.89 -11.47 -10.90
N ASP A 101 6.60 -11.17 -12.16
CA ASP A 101 7.21 -10.12 -12.98
C ASP A 101 6.34 -9.96 -14.24
N GLY A 102 6.58 -8.90 -15.02
CA GLY A 102 5.82 -8.59 -16.23
C GLY A 102 5.78 -9.69 -17.32
N THR A 103 6.64 -10.72 -17.24
CA THR A 103 6.63 -11.86 -18.17
C THR A 103 6.08 -13.15 -17.55
N GLY A 104 5.85 -13.16 -16.23
CA GLY A 104 5.50 -14.34 -15.46
C GLY A 104 6.60 -15.40 -15.45
N SER A 105 7.86 -14.97 -15.35
CA SER A 105 9.01 -15.87 -15.36
C SER A 105 9.07 -16.75 -14.11
N GLY A 106 10.02 -17.69 -14.09
CA GLY A 106 10.37 -18.51 -12.92
C GLY A 106 11.51 -17.95 -12.08
N ASP A 107 11.90 -16.69 -12.29
CA ASP A 107 13.03 -16.06 -11.60
C ASP A 107 12.75 -15.97 -10.09
N THR A 108 13.79 -16.22 -9.29
CA THR A 108 13.69 -16.28 -7.84
C THR A 108 14.28 -15.04 -7.17
N PRO A 109 13.74 -14.61 -6.01
CA PRO A 109 12.57 -15.15 -5.30
C PRO A 109 11.27 -14.99 -6.11
N ILE A 110 10.34 -15.94 -5.96
CA ILE A 110 9.01 -15.84 -6.62
C ILE A 110 8.04 -15.11 -5.69
N THR A 111 7.19 -14.22 -6.24
CA THR A 111 6.19 -13.48 -5.46
C THR A 111 5.29 -14.46 -4.73
N SER A 112 5.34 -14.44 -3.40
CA SER A 112 4.74 -15.48 -2.54
C SER A 112 4.29 -14.95 -1.17
N ALA A 113 4.16 -13.62 -1.06
CA ALA A 113 3.76 -12.93 0.16
C ALA A 113 2.49 -13.49 0.80
N ILE A 114 2.43 -13.36 2.13
CA ILE A 114 1.30 -13.84 2.94
C ILE A 114 0.50 -12.64 3.42
N PHE A 115 -0.75 -12.54 3.00
CA PHE A 115 -1.72 -11.56 3.49
C PHE A 115 -2.72 -12.26 4.40
N SER A 116 -2.90 -11.77 5.62
CA SER A 116 -3.90 -12.29 6.56
C SER A 116 -4.78 -11.18 7.13
N ASN A 117 -6.04 -11.50 7.44
CA ASN A 117 -6.96 -10.52 8.03
C ASN A 117 -7.11 -9.24 7.19
N ILE A 118 -7.44 -9.39 5.90
CA ILE A 118 -7.70 -8.27 4.99
C ILE A 118 -9.21 -8.05 4.82
N SER A 119 -9.67 -6.80 4.79
CA SER A 119 -11.07 -6.44 4.49
C SER A 119 -11.14 -5.44 3.34
N MET A 120 -11.58 -5.86 2.16
CA MET A 120 -11.66 -5.02 0.98
C MET A 120 -13.11 -4.72 0.61
N PHE A 121 -13.43 -3.44 0.46
CA PHE A 121 -14.75 -2.94 0.11
C PHE A 121 -14.67 -2.21 -1.23
N GLY A 122 -15.04 -2.94 -2.28
CA GLY A 122 -15.06 -2.49 -3.66
C GLY A 122 -16.17 -1.47 -3.97
N PRO A 123 -16.32 -1.07 -5.23
CA PRO A 123 -17.18 0.04 -5.65
C PRO A 123 -18.69 -0.28 -5.57
N LEU A 124 -19.08 -1.56 -5.53
CA LEU A 124 -20.47 -1.99 -5.49
C LEU A 124 -20.96 -2.11 -4.06
N ALA A 125 -21.32 -0.99 -3.42
CA ALA A 125 -21.96 -1.01 -2.11
C ALA A 125 -23.26 -1.85 -2.10
N THR A 126 -24.00 -1.82 -3.21
CA THR A 126 -25.18 -2.62 -3.50
C THR A 126 -25.14 -3.11 -4.95
N PRO A 127 -25.92 -4.14 -5.35
CA PRO A 127 -25.99 -4.59 -6.74
C PRO A 127 -26.46 -3.52 -7.73
N THR A 128 -27.10 -2.46 -7.25
CA THR A 128 -27.61 -1.34 -8.06
C THR A 128 -26.72 -0.10 -8.02
N THR A 129 -25.59 -0.14 -7.32
CA THR A 129 -24.66 0.99 -7.27
C THR A 129 -24.11 1.25 -8.67
N THR A 130 -24.22 2.49 -9.16
CA THR A 130 -23.56 2.91 -10.39
C THR A 130 -22.07 3.09 -10.11
N ILE A 131 -21.24 2.43 -10.91
CA ILE A 131 -19.78 2.46 -10.77
C ILE A 131 -19.14 2.90 -12.09
N ASN A 132 -17.92 3.40 -12.01
CA ASN A 132 -17.04 3.54 -13.15
C ASN A 132 -16.81 2.15 -13.78
N PRO A 133 -17.00 1.98 -15.11
CA PRO A 133 -16.92 0.68 -15.77
C PRO A 133 -15.52 0.06 -15.77
N ASN A 134 -14.47 0.84 -15.46
CA ASN A 134 -13.10 0.33 -15.42
C ASN A 134 -12.75 -0.35 -14.10
N PHE A 135 -13.69 -0.46 -13.16
CA PHE A 135 -13.54 -1.35 -12.02
C PHE A 135 -13.71 -2.81 -12.43
N LEU A 136 -12.69 -3.63 -12.21
CA LEU A 136 -12.67 -4.99 -12.73
C LEU A 136 -12.81 -6.06 -11.64
N ARG A 137 -11.83 -6.21 -10.74
CA ARG A 137 -11.71 -7.43 -9.91
C ARG A 137 -11.42 -7.14 -8.44
N GLY A 138 -11.84 -8.03 -7.55
CA GLY A 138 -11.37 -8.04 -6.16
C GLY A 138 -9.94 -8.56 -6.08
N MET A 139 -9.62 -9.59 -6.86
CA MET A 139 -8.28 -10.16 -6.97
C MET A 139 -7.99 -10.54 -8.42
N HIS A 140 -6.90 -10.03 -8.97
CA HIS A 140 -6.30 -10.44 -10.23
C HIS A 140 -4.95 -11.10 -9.93
N LEU A 141 -4.89 -12.44 -9.97
CA LEU A 141 -3.69 -13.20 -9.62
C LEU A 141 -3.13 -13.84 -10.89
N ARG A 142 -2.00 -13.34 -11.38
CA ARG A 142 -1.50 -13.69 -12.71
C ARG A 142 0.03 -13.79 -12.71
N ARG A 143 0.60 -13.98 -13.91
CA ARG A 143 2.06 -14.00 -14.18
C ARG A 143 2.90 -14.73 -13.12
N ASN A 144 2.55 -15.99 -12.86
CA ASN A 144 3.29 -16.91 -12.00
C ASN A 144 3.39 -16.51 -10.50
N THR A 145 2.53 -15.63 -10.01
CA THR A 145 2.43 -15.39 -8.57
C THR A 145 2.07 -16.67 -7.79
N LYS A 146 2.59 -16.76 -6.57
CA LYS A 146 2.27 -17.76 -5.54
C LYS A 146 1.68 -17.09 -4.30
N LEU A 147 0.98 -15.98 -4.47
CA LEU A 147 0.37 -15.20 -3.40
C LEU A 147 -0.47 -16.09 -2.45
N ASN A 148 -0.41 -15.76 -1.16
CA ASN A 148 -1.02 -16.51 -0.09
C ASN A 148 -1.96 -15.61 0.72
N ILE A 149 -3.27 -15.70 0.51
CA ILE A 149 -4.28 -14.88 1.20
C ILE A 149 -5.06 -15.76 2.20
N TYR A 150 -5.12 -15.31 3.45
CA TYR A 150 -5.80 -15.98 4.54
C TYR A 150 -6.78 -15.05 5.24
N ASN A 151 -7.89 -15.62 5.71
CA ASN A 151 -8.78 -14.99 6.68
C ASN A 151 -9.29 -13.61 6.23
N ALA A 152 -9.61 -13.44 4.93
CA ALA A 152 -9.90 -12.16 4.31
C ALA A 152 -11.37 -12.01 3.87
N ILE A 153 -11.79 -10.78 3.58
CA ILE A 153 -13.11 -10.42 3.07
C ILE A 153 -12.93 -9.57 1.82
N PHE A 154 -13.69 -9.88 0.77
CA PHE A 154 -13.79 -9.09 -0.46
C PHE A 154 -15.27 -8.84 -0.73
N GLY A 155 -15.72 -7.60 -0.50
CA GLY A 155 -17.11 -7.19 -0.67
C GLY A 155 -17.27 -6.21 -1.83
N GLY A 156 -18.25 -6.43 -2.71
CA GLY A 156 -18.71 -5.40 -3.66
C GLY A 156 -17.79 -5.16 -4.87
N TYR A 157 -17.30 -6.21 -5.52
CA TYR A 157 -16.52 -6.12 -6.77
C TYR A 157 -17.30 -6.62 -7.99
N VAL A 158 -16.93 -6.19 -9.20
CA VAL A 158 -17.55 -6.72 -10.44
C VAL A 158 -17.24 -8.22 -10.57
N THR A 159 -15.96 -8.58 -10.52
CA THR A 159 -15.50 -9.97 -10.40
C THR A 159 -14.82 -10.18 -9.05
N GLY A 160 -15.16 -11.21 -8.29
CA GLY A 160 -14.52 -11.49 -6.99
C GLY A 160 -13.06 -11.95 -7.14
N LEU A 161 -12.87 -13.11 -7.76
CA LEU A 161 -11.58 -13.74 -8.00
C LEU A 161 -11.36 -13.97 -9.50
N TYR A 162 -10.13 -13.69 -9.96
CA TYR A 162 -9.68 -13.97 -11.31
C TYR A 162 -8.23 -14.46 -11.28
N ILE A 163 -8.03 -15.77 -11.49
CA ILE A 163 -6.69 -16.37 -11.62
C ILE A 163 -6.41 -16.74 -13.07
N GLU A 164 -5.25 -16.35 -13.58
CA GLU A 164 -4.83 -16.66 -14.96
C GLU A 164 -3.32 -16.95 -15.12
N GLY A 165 -2.96 -17.41 -16.30
CA GLY A 165 -1.60 -17.78 -16.70
C GLY A 165 -1.02 -18.90 -15.85
N PRO A 166 0.31 -18.92 -15.64
CA PRO A 166 0.98 -19.91 -14.80
C PRO A 166 0.47 -19.96 -13.35
N SER A 167 -0.19 -18.90 -12.87
CA SER A 167 -0.76 -18.85 -11.52
C SER A 167 -1.93 -19.83 -11.33
N VAL A 168 -2.60 -20.24 -12.42
CA VAL A 168 -3.60 -21.33 -12.39
C VAL A 168 -2.94 -22.65 -11.97
N ASP A 169 -1.76 -22.96 -12.49
CA ASP A 169 -1.02 -24.16 -12.09
C ASP A 169 -0.51 -24.04 -10.65
N ASN A 170 -0.10 -22.84 -10.22
CA ASN A 170 0.27 -22.60 -8.83
C ASN A 170 -0.90 -22.85 -7.87
N ALA A 171 -2.13 -22.46 -8.26
CA ALA A 171 -3.35 -22.72 -7.51
C ALA A 171 -3.70 -24.21 -7.46
N LYS A 172 -3.65 -24.91 -8.60
CA LYS A 172 -3.88 -26.38 -8.71
C LYS A 172 -2.87 -27.17 -7.86
N ASN A 173 -1.62 -26.72 -7.83
CA ASN A 173 -0.53 -27.33 -7.05
C ASN A 173 -0.45 -26.85 -5.59
N ASN A 174 -1.44 -26.07 -5.11
CA ASN A 174 -1.52 -25.61 -3.72
C ASN A 174 -0.35 -24.72 -3.26
N SER A 175 0.32 -24.05 -4.22
CA SER A 175 1.41 -23.10 -3.97
C SER A 175 0.96 -21.64 -3.96
N LEU A 176 -0.12 -21.32 -4.68
CA LEU A 176 -0.97 -20.14 -4.47
C LEU A 176 -2.14 -20.55 -3.59
N LYS A 177 -2.42 -19.79 -2.53
CA LYS A 177 -3.44 -20.16 -1.53
C LYS A 177 -4.42 -19.03 -1.25
N LEU A 178 -5.70 -19.38 -1.21
CA LEU A 178 -6.78 -18.54 -0.69
C LEU A 178 -7.56 -19.36 0.34
N ARG A 179 -7.49 -19.00 1.62
CA ARG A 179 -8.03 -19.82 2.72
C ARG A 179 -8.83 -18.99 3.70
N ASN A 180 -9.93 -19.54 4.18
CA ASN A 180 -10.82 -18.94 5.17
C ASN A 180 -11.31 -17.54 4.77
N SER A 181 -11.48 -17.30 3.47
CA SER A 181 -11.82 -15.99 2.91
C SER A 181 -13.25 -15.94 2.39
N VAL A 182 -13.84 -14.75 2.34
CA VAL A 182 -15.23 -14.53 1.95
C VAL A 182 -15.32 -13.60 0.76
N LEU A 183 -16.04 -14.01 -0.28
CA LEU A 183 -16.51 -13.12 -1.35
C LEU A 183 -17.97 -12.74 -1.08
N ALA A 184 -18.33 -11.47 -1.18
CA ALA A 184 -19.69 -11.01 -0.94
C ALA A 184 -20.13 -9.91 -1.91
N GLY A 185 -21.38 -9.95 -2.35
CA GLY A 185 -21.96 -8.87 -3.14
C GLY A 185 -21.25 -8.59 -4.47
N CYS A 186 -20.49 -9.57 -4.99
CA CYS A 186 -19.88 -9.45 -6.31
C CYS A 186 -20.93 -9.65 -7.41
N THR A 187 -20.80 -8.97 -8.55
CA THR A 187 -21.65 -9.24 -9.72
C THR A 187 -21.44 -10.67 -10.20
N THR A 188 -20.17 -11.09 -10.30
CA THR A 188 -19.77 -12.48 -10.48
C THR A 188 -18.67 -12.82 -9.47
N ASN A 189 -18.77 -13.96 -8.80
CA ASN A 189 -17.73 -14.34 -7.83
C ASN A 189 -16.41 -14.79 -8.51
N PHE A 190 -16.48 -15.41 -9.70
CA PHE A 190 -15.37 -16.08 -10.36
C PHE A 190 -15.32 -15.71 -11.84
N GLY A 191 -14.18 -15.23 -12.31
CA GLY A 191 -13.93 -14.89 -13.71
C GLY A 191 -12.65 -15.56 -14.19
N THR A 192 -12.64 -16.08 -15.41
CA THR A 192 -11.53 -16.89 -15.90
C THR A 192 -11.09 -16.51 -17.30
N LYS A 193 -9.80 -16.63 -17.59
CA LYS A 193 -9.28 -16.55 -18.95
C LYS A 193 -9.60 -17.83 -19.72
N SER A 194 -10.19 -17.65 -20.91
CA SER A 194 -10.58 -18.77 -21.78
C SER A 194 -9.38 -19.66 -22.14
N GLY A 195 -9.54 -20.97 -21.95
CA GLY A 195 -8.53 -21.98 -22.30
C GLY A 195 -7.57 -22.38 -21.18
N GLU A 196 -7.59 -21.72 -20.02
CA GLU A 196 -6.69 -22.02 -18.90
C GLU A 196 -7.39 -22.85 -17.79
N TRP A 197 -8.56 -22.39 -17.35
CA TRP A 197 -9.55 -23.17 -16.61
C TRP A 197 -10.93 -22.49 -16.70
N THR A 198 -11.99 -23.23 -16.44
CA THR A 198 -13.39 -22.78 -16.48
C THR A 198 -13.82 -22.14 -15.15
N ALA A 199 -14.84 -21.28 -15.19
CA ALA A 199 -15.43 -20.74 -13.96
C ALA A 199 -15.92 -21.84 -12.99
N ALA A 200 -16.32 -23.01 -13.50
CA ALA A 200 -16.69 -24.16 -12.67
C ALA A 200 -15.48 -24.78 -11.96
N GLU A 201 -14.32 -24.84 -12.61
CA GLU A 201 -13.06 -25.31 -12.00
C GLU A 201 -12.55 -24.35 -10.94
N GLU A 202 -12.58 -23.03 -11.20
CA GLU A 202 -12.22 -22.01 -10.20
C GLU A 202 -13.19 -22.05 -9.00
N THR A 203 -14.49 -22.18 -9.27
CA THR A 203 -15.52 -22.36 -8.22
C THR A 203 -15.25 -23.61 -7.38
N ALA A 204 -14.89 -24.74 -8.01
CA ALA A 204 -14.60 -25.98 -7.32
C ALA A 204 -13.32 -25.87 -6.47
N TRP A 205 -12.27 -25.24 -7.00
CA TRP A 205 -11.04 -24.97 -6.25
C TRP A 205 -11.32 -24.08 -5.03
N PHE A 206 -12.01 -22.96 -5.21
CA PHE A 206 -12.36 -22.03 -4.12
C PHE A 206 -13.18 -22.72 -3.02
N ASN A 207 -14.15 -23.54 -3.40
CA ASN A 207 -15.04 -24.28 -2.50
C ASN A 207 -14.47 -25.59 -1.96
N THR A 208 -13.18 -25.88 -2.18
CA THR A 208 -12.52 -27.03 -1.56
C THR A 208 -12.77 -26.99 -0.06
N THR A 209 -13.33 -28.08 0.49
CA THR A 209 -13.87 -28.10 1.86
C THR A 209 -12.85 -27.70 2.92
N ASP A 210 -11.57 -28.02 2.73
CA ASP A 210 -10.50 -27.69 3.65
C ASP A 210 -10.04 -26.23 3.53
N PHE A 211 -10.38 -25.54 2.44
CA PHE A 211 -10.02 -24.14 2.27
C PHE A 211 -10.92 -23.22 3.08
N LYS A 212 -12.12 -23.67 3.48
CA LYS A 212 -13.08 -22.92 4.34
C LYS A 212 -13.46 -21.54 3.80
N ASN A 213 -13.29 -21.32 2.50
CA ASN A 213 -13.78 -20.11 1.86
C ASN A 213 -15.31 -20.13 1.78
N ALA A 214 -15.92 -18.97 1.63
CA ALA A 214 -17.36 -18.84 1.48
C ALA A 214 -17.72 -17.73 0.49
N THR A 215 -18.90 -17.85 -0.10
CA THR A 215 -19.54 -16.77 -0.86
C THR A 215 -20.80 -16.31 -0.13
N MET A 216 -21.13 -15.03 -0.25
CA MET A 216 -22.35 -14.42 0.28
C MET A 216 -23.05 -13.62 -0.81
N THR A 217 -24.38 -13.59 -0.79
CA THR A 217 -25.16 -12.96 -1.85
C THR A 217 -24.99 -11.46 -1.85
N GLY A 218 -25.07 -10.81 -0.69
CA GLY A 218 -24.96 -9.36 -0.57
C GLY A 218 -23.94 -8.92 0.46
N ASN A 219 -23.46 -7.68 0.33
CA ASN A 219 -22.54 -7.11 1.31
C ASN A 219 -23.16 -6.98 2.72
N SER A 220 -24.49 -6.88 2.82
CA SER A 220 -25.19 -6.85 4.12
C SER A 220 -25.01 -8.13 4.92
N ASP A 221 -24.78 -9.27 4.25
CA ASP A 221 -24.61 -10.58 4.88
C ASP A 221 -23.28 -10.68 5.65
N LEU A 222 -22.29 -9.85 5.28
CA LEU A 222 -21.06 -9.69 6.06
C LEU A 222 -21.35 -9.12 7.45
N MET A 223 -22.44 -8.34 7.59
CA MET A 223 -22.81 -7.66 8.82
C MET A 223 -21.70 -6.77 9.38
N VAL A 224 -21.08 -5.97 8.51
CA VAL A 224 -20.15 -4.88 8.89
C VAL A 224 -20.96 -3.59 9.13
N GLU A 225 -20.56 -2.76 10.09
CA GLU A 225 -21.32 -1.59 10.56
C GLU A 225 -21.73 -0.64 9.42
N ASN A 226 -20.75 0.01 8.79
CA ASN A 226 -20.97 0.96 7.70
C ASN A 226 -19.72 1.04 6.79
N PRO A 227 -19.34 -0.05 6.09
CA PRO A 227 -18.06 -0.14 5.42
C PRO A 227 -17.96 0.70 4.15
N PHE A 228 -19.08 1.06 3.51
CA PHE A 228 -19.09 1.81 2.24
C PHE A 228 -19.30 3.33 2.42
N ASN A 229 -19.24 3.84 3.66
CA ASN A 229 -19.31 5.28 3.90
C ASN A 229 -17.95 5.93 3.64
N LEU A 230 -17.88 6.73 2.58
CA LEU A 230 -16.62 7.33 2.15
C LEU A 230 -16.16 8.53 2.99
N THR A 231 -16.96 9.06 3.92
CA THR A 231 -16.53 10.19 4.77
C THR A 231 -16.32 9.79 6.22
N ALA A 232 -17.02 8.74 6.67
CA ALA A 232 -16.92 8.20 8.01
C ALA A 232 -17.20 6.69 8.00
N PRO A 233 -16.29 5.87 7.43
CA PRO A 233 -16.48 4.44 7.40
C PRO A 233 -16.45 3.85 8.80
N ASN A 234 -17.21 2.77 8.98
CA ASN A 234 -17.13 1.92 10.16
C ASN A 234 -17.00 0.46 9.73
N PHE A 235 -15.79 -0.07 9.89
CA PHE A 235 -15.44 -1.43 9.45
C PHE A 235 -15.64 -2.48 10.53
N LEU A 236 -16.14 -2.12 11.71
CA LEU A 236 -16.38 -3.07 12.79
C LEU A 236 -17.47 -4.09 12.44
N LEU A 237 -17.35 -5.29 13.00
CA LEU A 237 -18.34 -6.33 12.83
C LEU A 237 -19.53 -6.12 13.79
N LYS A 238 -20.75 -6.09 13.23
CA LYS A 238 -22.00 -6.03 14.00
C LYS A 238 -22.14 -7.21 14.96
N SER A 239 -22.96 -7.04 15.99
CA SER A 239 -23.40 -8.18 16.81
C SER A 239 -24.07 -9.24 15.92
N GLY A 240 -23.70 -10.51 16.10
CA GLY A 240 -24.22 -11.63 15.31
C GLY A 240 -23.59 -11.81 13.92
N SER A 241 -22.60 -10.99 13.52
CA SER A 241 -21.91 -11.20 12.24
C SER A 241 -21.33 -12.62 12.14
N PRO A 242 -21.54 -13.33 11.02
CA PRO A 242 -20.97 -14.67 10.82
C PRO A 242 -19.43 -14.64 10.80
N LEU A 243 -18.83 -13.49 10.58
CA LEU A 243 -17.39 -13.29 10.48
C LEU A 243 -16.69 -13.21 11.85
N LYS A 244 -17.45 -13.11 12.95
CA LYS A 244 -16.89 -13.10 14.32
C LYS A 244 -16.35 -14.45 14.79
N THR A 245 -16.59 -15.51 14.03
CA THR A 245 -16.19 -16.88 14.35
C THR A 245 -15.58 -17.57 13.14
N GLY A 246 -14.94 -18.73 13.37
CA GLY A 246 -14.34 -19.53 12.30
C GLY A 246 -13.20 -18.79 11.61
N SER A 247 -12.35 -18.14 12.40
CA SER A 247 -11.06 -17.62 11.94
C SER A 247 -10.11 -18.75 11.58
N TYR A 248 -9.20 -18.49 10.64
CA TYR A 248 -8.15 -19.43 10.23
C TYR A 248 -7.33 -19.89 11.43
N TRP A 249 -7.03 -18.97 12.36
CA TRP A 249 -6.17 -19.18 13.53
C TRP A 249 -6.72 -20.20 14.55
N TYR A 250 -8.02 -20.48 14.53
CA TYR A 250 -8.69 -21.34 15.52
C TYR A 250 -9.47 -22.50 14.88
N SER A 251 -9.22 -22.81 13.60
CA SER A 251 -9.85 -23.94 12.90
C SER A 251 -9.26 -25.27 13.40
N PRO A 252 -10.08 -26.23 13.89
CA PRO A 252 -9.58 -27.51 14.44
C PRO A 252 -8.99 -28.50 13.41
N ALA A 253 -8.94 -28.15 12.13
CA ALA A 253 -8.45 -29.04 11.07
C ALA A 253 -7.79 -28.24 9.94
N ALA A 254 -6.46 -28.12 10.04
CA ALA A 254 -5.44 -27.92 9.00
C ALA A 254 -4.28 -27.22 9.72
N ALA A 255 -3.07 -27.78 9.62
CA ALA A 255 -1.85 -27.17 10.12
C ALA A 255 -1.89 -25.66 9.86
N ASN A 256 -1.81 -24.83 10.91
CA ASN A 256 -1.68 -23.39 10.77
C ASN A 256 -0.35 -23.14 10.03
N THR A 257 -0.37 -23.20 8.70
CA THR A 257 0.84 -23.27 7.88
C THR A 257 1.58 -21.94 7.83
N ILE A 258 0.99 -20.92 8.45
CA ILE A 258 1.52 -19.57 8.58
C ILE A 258 1.59 -19.16 10.07
N ASP A 259 1.71 -20.12 10.99
CA ASP A 259 1.92 -19.88 12.43
C ASP A 259 3.28 -19.24 12.68
N ASP A 260 3.33 -17.91 12.53
CA ASP A 260 4.51 -17.07 12.71
C ASP A 260 4.22 -16.02 13.79
N PRO A 261 5.17 -15.71 14.69
CA PRO A 261 5.01 -14.69 15.73
C PRO A 261 4.61 -13.30 15.21
N PHE A 262 4.81 -13.02 13.93
CA PHE A 262 4.32 -11.81 13.29
C PHE A 262 2.78 -11.72 13.35
N PHE A 263 2.04 -12.82 13.20
CA PHE A 263 0.59 -12.75 13.08
C PHE A 263 -0.13 -12.79 14.43
N ASP A 264 -1.01 -11.81 14.65
CA ASP A 264 -1.94 -11.81 15.77
C ASP A 264 -3.08 -12.81 15.52
N HIS A 265 -3.24 -13.78 16.42
CA HIS A 265 -4.29 -14.79 16.32
C HIS A 265 -5.65 -14.25 16.78
N VAL A 266 -6.45 -13.78 15.84
CA VAL A 266 -7.79 -13.22 16.11
C VAL A 266 -8.92 -14.22 15.85
N SER A 267 -10.04 -14.09 16.55
CA SER A 267 -11.18 -15.03 16.43
C SER A 267 -12.10 -14.75 15.23
N TYR A 268 -11.89 -13.63 14.53
CA TYR A 268 -12.71 -13.14 13.43
C TYR A 268 -11.99 -13.23 12.06
N ARG A 269 -12.77 -13.14 10.98
CA ARG A 269 -12.28 -12.99 9.60
C ARG A 269 -12.28 -11.52 9.20
N GLY A 270 -11.34 -11.14 8.32
CA GLY A 270 -11.11 -9.76 7.92
C GLY A 270 -10.27 -8.97 8.91
N ALA A 271 -10.11 -7.68 8.64
CA ALA A 271 -9.21 -6.80 9.37
C ALA A 271 -9.76 -6.29 10.72
N PHE A 272 -11.06 -6.49 10.99
CA PHE A 272 -11.73 -5.88 12.15
C PHE A 272 -12.58 -6.90 12.91
N GLY A 273 -12.45 -6.85 14.24
CA GLY A 273 -13.38 -7.47 15.17
C GLY A 273 -14.25 -6.40 15.83
N THR A 274 -13.98 -6.15 17.11
CA THR A 274 -14.58 -5.06 17.90
C THR A 274 -13.69 -3.82 18.01
N ASP A 275 -12.39 -3.99 17.75
CA ASP A 275 -11.40 -2.94 17.98
C ASP A 275 -11.20 -2.13 16.70
N ASN A 276 -11.42 -0.82 16.79
CA ASN A 276 -11.23 0.08 15.67
C ASN A 276 -9.80 0.64 15.67
N TRP A 277 -8.87 -0.11 15.09
CA TRP A 277 -7.46 0.30 15.00
C TRP A 277 -7.22 1.50 14.08
N THR A 278 -8.21 1.95 13.29
CA THR A 278 -8.10 3.18 12.47
C THR A 278 -8.33 4.46 13.31
N ALA A 279 -8.89 4.34 14.51
CA ALA A 279 -9.27 5.49 15.32
C ALA A 279 -8.05 6.27 15.81
N GLY A 280 -8.15 7.60 15.76
CA GLY A 280 -7.16 8.52 16.36
C GLY A 280 -5.97 8.89 15.46
N TRP A 281 -5.82 8.30 14.27
CA TRP A 281 -4.74 8.66 13.34
C TRP A 281 -5.17 8.75 11.87
N ALA A 282 -6.05 7.85 11.41
CA ALA A 282 -6.56 7.85 10.05
C ALA A 282 -7.44 9.08 9.76
N ASN A 283 -7.53 9.47 8.48
CA ASN A 283 -8.37 10.58 8.03
C ASN A 283 -9.03 10.28 6.68
N PHE A 284 -10.36 10.28 6.65
CA PHE A 284 -11.14 9.99 5.44
C PHE A 284 -11.66 11.25 4.72
N ASP A 285 -11.26 12.44 5.17
CA ASP A 285 -11.54 13.74 4.52
C ASP A 285 -10.37 14.75 4.66
N PRO A 286 -9.24 14.54 3.98
CA PRO A 286 -8.03 15.37 4.15
C PRO A 286 -8.00 16.71 3.40
N GLN A 287 -8.93 16.98 2.49
CA GLN A 287 -8.73 17.94 1.39
C GLN A 287 -8.71 19.43 1.79
N THR A 288 -9.18 19.80 2.99
CA THR A 288 -9.41 21.21 3.36
C THR A 288 -8.43 21.79 4.37
N THR A 289 -7.35 21.08 4.70
CA THR A 289 -6.40 21.50 5.75
C THR A 289 -5.59 22.74 5.36
N THR A 290 -5.61 23.78 6.20
CA THR A 290 -4.82 25.01 6.01
C THR A 290 -3.51 24.94 6.79
N TYR A 291 -2.41 25.37 6.17
CA TYR A 291 -1.06 25.40 6.77
C TYR A 291 -0.49 26.83 6.79
N PRO A 292 0.39 27.18 7.74
CA PRO A 292 0.99 28.51 7.80
C PRO A 292 1.89 28.81 6.58
N ALA A 293 2.15 30.10 6.36
CA ALA A 293 3.07 30.55 5.31
C ALA A 293 4.52 30.11 5.60
N THR A 294 5.32 29.95 4.55
CA THR A 294 6.72 29.53 4.65
C THR A 294 7.57 30.64 5.30
N THR A 295 8.55 30.24 6.12
CA THR A 295 9.47 31.16 6.80
C THR A 295 10.93 30.89 6.47
N VAL A 296 11.25 29.70 5.95
CA VAL A 296 12.60 29.29 5.56
C VAL A 296 12.56 28.62 4.19
N THR A 297 13.42 29.05 3.26
CA THR A 297 13.63 28.37 1.98
C THR A 297 14.85 27.47 2.07
N VAL A 298 14.66 26.19 1.78
CA VAL A 298 15.70 25.17 1.61
C VAL A 298 15.97 25.05 0.11
N ALA A 299 17.11 25.58 -0.34
CA ALA A 299 17.50 25.54 -1.75
C ALA A 299 17.81 24.10 -2.18
N ALA A 300 17.66 23.82 -3.48
CA ALA A 300 18.14 22.58 -4.08
C ALA A 300 19.64 22.37 -3.82
N GLY A 301 20.03 21.12 -3.61
CA GLY A 301 21.41 20.72 -3.34
C GLY A 301 21.56 19.90 -2.06
N ASP A 302 22.78 19.87 -1.54
CA ASP A 302 23.17 18.96 -0.47
C ASP A 302 22.99 19.58 0.92
N ILE A 303 22.34 18.84 1.82
CA ILE A 303 22.49 18.97 3.26
C ILE A 303 23.72 18.14 3.66
N ALA A 304 24.88 18.80 3.68
CA ALA A 304 26.18 18.19 3.97
C ALA A 304 26.55 18.17 5.46
N THR A 305 25.66 18.65 6.34
CA THR A 305 25.89 18.69 7.78
C THR A 305 24.59 18.37 8.50
N SER A 306 24.68 17.52 9.52
CA SER A 306 23.52 17.11 10.31
C SER A 306 22.83 18.35 10.89
N THR A 307 21.52 18.41 10.71
CA THR A 307 20.74 19.60 11.03
C THR A 307 19.38 19.22 11.57
N THR A 308 18.75 20.17 12.26
CA THR A 308 17.44 20.00 12.86
C THR A 308 16.47 21.04 12.31
N TRP A 309 15.33 20.58 11.82
CA TRP A 309 14.20 21.42 11.44
C TRP A 309 13.20 21.49 12.58
N THR A 310 12.81 22.71 12.94
CA THR A 310 12.12 23.01 14.20
C THR A 310 10.72 23.57 13.93
N LYS A 311 9.79 23.30 14.84
CA LYS A 311 8.36 23.58 14.61
C LYS A 311 7.98 25.07 14.62
N ASP A 312 8.87 25.95 15.07
CA ASP A 312 8.72 27.41 15.02
C ASP A 312 8.88 27.96 13.60
N LYS A 313 9.27 27.12 12.63
CA LYS A 313 9.45 27.47 11.22
C LYS A 313 8.57 26.61 10.32
N VAL A 314 8.29 27.17 9.14
CA VAL A 314 7.71 26.43 8.02
C VAL A 314 8.73 26.41 6.89
N TYR A 315 9.17 25.22 6.52
CA TYR A 315 10.24 25.01 5.55
C TYR A 315 9.67 24.89 4.14
N LEU A 316 10.30 25.50 3.15
CA LEU A 316 10.00 25.35 1.72
C LEU A 316 11.14 24.61 1.04
N LEU A 317 10.91 23.39 0.56
CA LEU A 317 11.83 22.71 -0.34
C LEU A 317 11.70 23.35 -1.73
N ASN A 318 12.79 23.93 -2.22
CA ASN A 318 12.84 24.64 -3.50
C ASN A 318 13.73 23.90 -4.50
N GLY A 319 13.28 22.71 -4.89
CA GLY A 319 13.99 21.76 -5.75
C GLY A 319 14.43 20.50 -4.99
N TRP A 320 15.34 19.73 -5.57
CA TRP A 320 15.82 18.47 -5.00
C TRP A 320 16.80 18.72 -3.87
N VAL A 321 16.45 18.25 -2.67
CA VAL A 321 17.25 18.39 -1.46
C VAL A 321 17.77 17.02 -1.05
N TYR A 322 19.10 16.89 -1.03
CA TYR A 322 19.78 15.63 -0.76
C TYR A 322 20.37 15.64 0.65
N VAL A 323 20.01 14.68 1.48
CA VAL A 323 20.73 14.38 2.73
C VAL A 323 21.78 13.32 2.38
N VAL A 324 23.05 13.71 2.44
CA VAL A 324 24.18 12.90 1.93
C VAL A 324 24.73 11.93 2.97
N ASP A 325 25.57 10.98 2.54
CA ASP A 325 26.16 9.94 3.41
C ASP A 325 26.77 10.50 4.71
N GLY A 326 26.52 9.81 5.83
CA GLY A 326 26.96 10.21 7.17
C GLY A 326 26.17 11.36 7.80
N VAL A 327 25.21 11.96 7.09
CA VAL A 327 24.41 13.08 7.57
C VAL A 327 23.05 12.62 8.10
N THR A 328 22.59 13.25 9.19
CA THR A 328 21.25 13.05 9.75
C THR A 328 20.44 14.33 9.68
N LEU A 329 19.28 14.27 9.03
CA LEU A 329 18.25 15.30 9.13
C LEU A 329 17.26 14.91 10.23
N THR A 330 17.14 15.75 11.26
CA THR A 330 16.14 15.58 12.33
C THR A 330 15.02 16.61 12.16
N ILE A 331 13.77 16.21 12.34
CA ILE A 331 12.60 17.08 12.22
C ILE A 331 11.77 16.97 13.50
N GLU A 332 11.52 18.10 14.16
CA GLU A 332 10.73 18.16 15.39
C GLU A 332 9.23 17.89 15.14
N PRO A 333 8.51 17.30 16.12
CA PRO A 333 7.06 17.15 16.06
C PRO A 333 6.35 18.46 15.74
N GLY A 334 5.33 18.42 14.88
CA GLY A 334 4.54 19.59 14.49
C GLY A 334 5.17 20.48 13.41
N THR A 335 6.37 20.14 12.91
CA THR A 335 7.01 20.91 11.83
C THR A 335 6.24 20.74 10.52
N VAL A 336 6.06 21.84 9.78
CA VAL A 336 5.48 21.86 8.43
C VAL A 336 6.56 22.12 7.40
N ILE A 337 6.59 21.28 6.37
CA ILE A 337 7.48 21.31 5.23
C ILE A 337 6.61 21.39 3.98
N ARG A 338 6.90 22.33 3.08
CA ARG A 338 6.16 22.56 1.85
C ARG A 338 7.07 22.30 0.65
N GLY A 339 6.57 21.57 -0.35
CA GLY A 339 7.29 21.30 -1.60
C GLY A 339 6.91 22.30 -2.70
N ASP A 340 7.90 22.87 -3.38
CA ASP A 340 7.66 23.71 -4.55
C ASP A 340 7.39 22.90 -5.83
N LYS A 341 6.31 23.27 -6.52
CA LYS A 341 5.86 22.61 -7.76
C LYS A 341 6.73 22.93 -8.96
N ALA A 342 7.05 24.21 -9.16
CA ALA A 342 7.77 24.66 -10.35
C ALA A 342 9.16 24.04 -10.43
N ASN A 343 9.80 23.86 -9.28
CA ASN A 343 11.13 23.27 -9.15
C ASN A 343 11.12 21.76 -8.87
N LYS A 344 9.94 21.10 -8.95
CA LYS A 344 9.80 19.64 -8.74
C LYS A 344 10.40 19.17 -7.41
N ALA A 345 10.16 19.90 -6.32
CA ALA A 345 10.90 19.72 -5.07
C ALA A 345 10.74 18.32 -4.48
N ALA A 346 11.81 17.71 -3.98
CA ALA A 346 11.80 16.38 -3.38
C ALA A 346 12.81 16.33 -2.22
N LEU A 347 12.53 15.53 -1.20
CA LEU A 347 13.48 15.22 -0.13
C LEU A 347 14.06 13.83 -0.35
N ILE A 348 15.38 13.76 -0.52
CA ILE A 348 16.07 12.53 -0.90
C ILE A 348 17.10 12.21 0.16
N ILE A 349 16.97 11.05 0.81
CA ILE A 349 17.87 10.55 1.83
C ILE A 349 18.76 9.50 1.15
N GLU A 350 20.02 9.86 0.89
CA GLU A 350 20.96 8.99 0.16
C GLU A 350 21.47 7.85 1.05
N LYS A 351 22.04 6.80 0.41
CA LYS A 351 22.65 5.67 1.13
C LYS A 351 23.60 6.15 2.24
N GLY A 352 23.32 5.73 3.46
CA GLY A 352 24.12 6.06 4.65
C GLY A 352 23.75 7.37 5.36
N ALA A 353 22.82 8.14 4.80
CA ALA A 353 22.14 9.24 5.48
C ALA A 353 20.97 8.74 6.33
N LYS A 354 20.43 9.61 7.19
CA LYS A 354 19.24 9.31 8.01
C LYS A 354 18.22 10.44 8.02
N LEU A 355 16.95 10.06 8.04
CA LEU A 355 15.83 10.94 8.35
C LEU A 355 15.20 10.56 9.69
N ILE A 356 15.23 11.45 10.67
CA ILE A 356 14.58 11.27 11.97
C ILE A 356 13.40 12.24 12.05
N ALA A 357 12.20 11.76 11.72
CA ALA A 357 10.95 12.53 11.70
C ALA A 357 9.93 11.88 12.65
N ASN A 358 10.05 12.17 13.94
CA ASN A 358 9.23 11.59 14.99
C ASN A 358 8.17 12.57 15.47
N GLY A 359 7.07 12.68 14.74
CA GLY A 359 5.87 13.40 15.17
C GLY A 359 5.12 12.69 16.30
N THR A 360 3.96 13.27 16.66
CA THR A 360 3.00 12.66 17.59
C THR A 360 1.59 12.78 17.01
N ALA A 361 0.61 12.04 17.54
CA ALA A 361 -0.80 12.15 17.11
C ALA A 361 -1.31 13.60 17.15
N ASP A 362 -0.95 14.36 18.20
CA ASP A 362 -1.36 15.76 18.38
C ASP A 362 -0.50 16.75 17.59
N GLN A 363 0.76 16.40 17.31
CA GLN A 363 1.73 17.24 16.59
C GLN A 363 2.40 16.41 15.48
N PRO A 364 1.66 16.07 14.41
CA PRO A 364 2.23 15.35 13.29
C PRO A 364 3.23 16.22 12.54
N ILE A 365 4.23 15.60 11.93
CA ILE A 365 5.11 16.29 10.97
C ILE A 365 4.43 16.26 9.61
N VAL A 366 4.32 17.40 8.95
CA VAL A 366 3.58 17.50 7.68
C VAL A 366 4.50 17.91 6.55
N PHE A 367 4.56 17.08 5.51
CA PHE A 367 5.06 17.43 4.19
C PHE A 367 3.88 17.65 3.25
N THR A 368 3.79 18.80 2.59
CA THR A 368 2.60 19.17 1.79
C THR A 368 2.94 20.10 0.63
N SER A 369 1.96 20.41 -0.22
CA SER A 369 2.10 21.32 -1.36
C SER A 369 2.32 22.79 -0.96
N ASN A 370 3.14 23.51 -1.73
CA ASN A 370 3.26 24.96 -1.62
C ASN A 370 2.10 25.74 -2.32
N GLN A 371 1.19 25.06 -3.01
CA GLN A 371 0.00 25.70 -3.61
C GLN A 371 -1.01 26.19 -2.57
N ALA A 372 -1.85 27.15 -2.97
CA ALA A 372 -2.90 27.71 -2.14
C ALA A 372 -3.94 26.62 -1.76
N PRO A 373 -4.56 26.69 -0.56
CA PRO A 373 -5.68 25.82 -0.21
C PRO A 373 -6.77 25.83 -1.28
N GLY A 374 -7.29 24.66 -1.65
CA GLY A 374 -8.27 24.49 -2.73
C GLY A 374 -7.68 24.46 -4.15
N SER A 375 -6.39 24.78 -4.32
CA SER A 375 -5.66 24.66 -5.61
C SER A 375 -4.56 23.59 -5.57
N ARG A 376 -4.43 22.87 -4.45
CA ARG A 376 -3.47 21.77 -4.32
C ARG A 376 -3.93 20.59 -5.16
N ASN A 377 -2.98 19.93 -5.79
CA ASN A 377 -3.24 18.77 -6.61
C ASN A 377 -2.11 17.74 -6.48
N TYR A 378 -2.43 16.50 -6.82
CA TYR A 378 -1.48 15.48 -7.23
C TYR A 378 -0.25 16.03 -7.96
N GLY A 379 0.94 15.57 -7.58
CA GLY A 379 2.21 16.00 -8.18
C GLY A 379 2.55 17.47 -8.04
N ASP A 380 2.10 18.10 -6.96
CA ASP A 380 2.55 19.43 -6.59
C ASP A 380 3.99 19.45 -6.07
N TRP A 381 4.55 18.30 -5.70
CA TRP A 381 5.96 18.11 -5.37
C TRP A 381 6.33 16.62 -5.48
N GLY A 382 7.62 16.30 -5.40
CA GLY A 382 8.14 14.97 -5.69
C GLY A 382 7.98 13.92 -4.60
N GLY A 383 7.78 14.29 -3.33
CA GLY A 383 7.70 13.31 -2.23
C GLY A 383 9.02 13.06 -1.51
N ILE A 384 9.09 11.93 -0.81
CA ILE A 384 10.25 11.53 0.01
C ILE A 384 10.83 10.22 -0.53
N ILE A 385 12.16 10.18 -0.71
CA ILE A 385 12.90 8.99 -1.11
C ILE A 385 13.88 8.60 0.01
N LEU A 386 13.84 7.35 0.46
CA LEU A 386 14.82 6.76 1.37
C LEU A 386 15.62 5.67 0.65
N CYS A 387 16.93 5.89 0.51
CA CYS A 387 17.86 4.91 -0.05
C CYS A 387 18.63 4.21 1.07
N GLY A 388 18.43 2.91 1.22
CA GLY A 388 19.15 2.09 2.20
C GLY A 388 20.22 1.18 1.58
N LYS A 389 20.87 0.42 2.46
CA LYS A 389 22.00 -0.48 2.15
C LYS A 389 21.63 -1.97 2.17
N ALA A 390 20.34 -2.31 2.25
CA ALA A 390 19.89 -3.70 2.26
C ALA A 390 20.19 -4.42 0.94
N THR A 391 20.19 -5.75 0.99
CA THR A 391 20.51 -6.59 -0.15
C THR A 391 19.44 -6.47 -1.24
N VAL A 392 19.88 -6.39 -2.49
CA VAL A 392 19.03 -6.37 -3.69
C VAL A 392 19.59 -7.32 -4.74
N ASN A 393 18.75 -7.79 -5.66
CA ASN A 393 19.14 -8.68 -6.75
C ASN A 393 19.70 -7.93 -7.99
N LYS A 394 20.04 -6.64 -7.85
CA LYS A 394 20.64 -5.79 -8.88
C LYS A 394 21.95 -5.17 -8.38
N THR A 395 22.94 -5.03 -9.26
CA THR A 395 24.20 -4.36 -8.91
C THR A 395 24.02 -2.84 -8.91
N ASP A 396 24.18 -2.21 -7.74
CA ASP A 396 24.13 -0.76 -7.51
C ASP A 396 22.99 -0.05 -8.28
N PRO A 397 21.72 -0.41 -8.02
CA PRO A 397 20.60 0.19 -8.72
C PRO A 397 20.44 1.67 -8.36
N GLN A 398 20.15 2.49 -9.37
CA GLN A 398 19.76 3.89 -9.22
C GLN A 398 18.25 3.97 -8.92
N ILE A 399 17.85 4.91 -8.06
CA ILE A 399 16.44 5.25 -7.84
C ILE A 399 15.82 5.76 -9.15
N GLU A 400 14.61 5.29 -9.44
CA GLU A 400 13.81 5.77 -10.56
C GLU A 400 13.36 7.23 -10.37
N GLY A 401 12.94 7.90 -11.44
CA GLY A 401 12.52 9.29 -11.38
C GLY A 401 13.62 10.30 -11.65
N GLY A 402 14.84 9.86 -11.93
CA GLY A 402 15.98 10.72 -12.25
C GLY A 402 16.84 11.27 -11.09
N PRO A 403 16.55 11.09 -9.77
CA PRO A 403 17.53 11.38 -8.73
C PRO A 403 18.87 10.69 -9.00
N ARG A 404 19.97 11.34 -8.63
CA ARG A 404 21.32 10.73 -8.73
C ARG A 404 21.51 9.54 -7.78
N SER A 405 20.61 9.37 -6.82
CA SER A 405 20.80 8.52 -5.66
C SER A 405 20.65 7.05 -6.03
N HIS A 406 21.57 6.24 -5.52
CA HIS A 406 21.57 4.80 -5.68
C HIS A 406 21.12 4.16 -4.36
N TYR A 407 20.59 2.95 -4.42
CA TYR A 407 20.20 2.14 -3.25
C TYR A 407 20.85 0.75 -3.31
N GLY A 408 20.63 -0.06 -2.29
CA GLY A 408 21.15 -1.43 -2.23
C GLY A 408 22.58 -1.53 -1.68
N GLY A 409 22.91 -2.71 -1.17
CA GLY A 409 24.20 -3.03 -0.56
C GLY A 409 24.23 -4.47 -0.04
N THR A 410 24.81 -4.68 1.14
CA THR A 410 24.92 -5.98 1.79
C THR A 410 24.53 -5.92 3.28
N ASP A 411 23.94 -4.81 3.71
CA ASP A 411 23.59 -4.55 5.10
C ASP A 411 22.07 -4.57 5.29
N ASP A 412 21.51 -5.76 5.46
CA ASP A 412 20.08 -5.95 5.72
C ASP A 412 19.66 -5.36 7.09
N GLN A 413 20.63 -4.97 7.94
CA GLN A 413 20.41 -4.31 9.23
C GLN A 413 20.56 -2.79 9.16
N ASP A 414 20.69 -2.22 7.96
CA ASP A 414 20.78 -0.78 7.75
C ASP A 414 19.64 -0.02 8.43
N ASN A 415 19.95 1.19 8.91
CA ASN A 415 18.99 2.07 9.55
C ASN A 415 18.98 3.40 8.80
N SER A 416 17.99 3.55 7.92
CA SER A 416 17.78 4.77 7.13
C SER A 416 16.98 5.84 7.90
N GLY A 417 16.56 5.55 9.14
CA GLY A 417 15.95 6.50 10.07
C GLY A 417 14.61 6.06 10.65
N THR A 418 13.80 7.04 11.05
CA THR A 418 12.47 6.81 11.63
C THR A 418 11.48 7.85 11.13
N LEU A 419 10.32 7.39 10.67
CA LEU A 419 9.17 8.24 10.34
C LEU A 419 7.99 7.82 11.23
N LYS A 420 7.57 8.68 12.15
CA LYS A 420 6.45 8.44 13.05
C LYS A 420 5.47 9.60 13.06
N TYR A 421 4.15 9.38 12.92
CA TYR A 421 3.14 10.46 12.83
C TYR A 421 3.49 11.55 11.80
N VAL A 422 3.94 11.12 10.63
CA VAL A 422 4.23 12.00 9.50
C VAL A 422 3.00 12.07 8.57
N ARG A 423 2.84 13.12 7.78
CA ARG A 423 1.88 13.20 6.66
C ARG A 423 2.63 13.65 5.43
N ILE A 424 2.37 13.02 4.29
CA ILE A 424 2.95 13.32 2.99
C ILE A 424 1.77 13.57 2.05
N GLU A 425 1.50 14.83 1.78
CA GLU A 425 0.29 15.26 1.09
C GLU A 425 0.63 15.87 -0.27
N PHE A 426 -0.14 15.51 -1.29
CA PHE A 426 0.03 15.96 -2.68
C PHE A 426 1.41 15.66 -3.31
N PRO A 427 2.12 14.56 -2.97
CA PRO A 427 3.41 14.25 -3.57
C PRO A 427 3.26 13.56 -4.96
N GLY A 428 4.37 13.11 -5.53
CA GLY A 428 4.43 12.25 -6.70
C GLY A 428 4.53 13.00 -8.03
N ILE A 429 5.73 13.12 -8.60
CA ILE A 429 5.97 13.89 -9.83
C ILE A 429 6.63 13.07 -10.94
N ALA A 430 6.14 13.21 -12.17
CA ALA A 430 6.83 12.72 -13.36
C ALA A 430 8.03 13.63 -13.70
N PHE A 431 9.24 13.09 -13.62
CA PHE A 431 10.45 13.82 -13.97
C PHE A 431 10.66 13.86 -15.47
N GLN A 432 10.57 12.70 -16.12
CA GLN A 432 10.55 12.46 -17.57
C GLN A 432 9.49 11.38 -17.88
N PRO A 433 9.10 11.19 -19.15
CA PRO A 433 8.36 9.98 -19.51
C PRO A 433 9.08 8.74 -19.00
N ASP A 434 8.36 7.85 -18.32
CA ASP A 434 8.85 6.59 -17.75
C ASP A 434 9.88 6.76 -16.62
N LYS A 435 9.91 7.94 -15.98
CA LYS A 435 10.81 8.25 -14.85
C LYS A 435 10.06 9.12 -13.84
N GLU A 436 9.48 8.46 -12.85
CA GLU A 436 8.64 9.07 -11.84
C GLU A 436 9.22 8.99 -10.42
N ILE A 437 8.88 9.97 -9.58
CA ILE A 437 9.15 9.95 -8.14
C ILE A 437 7.80 9.80 -7.43
N ASN A 438 7.69 8.86 -6.48
CA ASN A 438 6.44 8.46 -5.82
C ASN A 438 6.13 9.26 -4.55
N GLY A 439 5.04 8.91 -3.85
CA GLY A 439 4.68 9.57 -2.59
C GLY A 439 5.73 9.38 -1.50
N LEU A 440 5.93 8.13 -1.10
CA LEU A 440 7.07 7.67 -0.31
C LEU A 440 7.73 6.49 -1.04
N THR A 441 8.99 6.64 -1.38
CA THR A 441 9.79 5.57 -2.02
C THR A 441 10.81 5.03 -1.05
N LEU A 442 10.79 3.70 -0.85
CA LEU A 442 11.77 2.98 -0.05
C LEU A 442 12.62 2.09 -0.96
N GLY A 443 13.88 2.46 -1.18
CA GLY A 443 14.84 1.64 -1.94
C GLY A 443 15.79 0.90 -1.02
N ALA A 444 15.64 -0.42 -0.88
CA ALA A 444 16.49 -1.29 -0.06
C ALA A 444 16.76 -0.78 1.36
N VAL A 445 15.72 -0.28 2.04
CA VAL A 445 15.85 0.10 3.45
C VAL A 445 15.94 -1.14 4.33
N GLY A 446 16.92 -1.15 5.23
CA GLY A 446 17.22 -2.27 6.12
C GLY A 446 16.37 -2.27 7.40
N SER A 447 16.50 -3.36 8.16
CA SER A 447 15.68 -3.67 9.33
C SER A 447 15.84 -2.72 10.52
N GLY A 448 16.87 -1.88 10.52
CA GLY A 448 17.01 -0.84 11.53
C GLY A 448 16.06 0.36 11.30
N THR A 449 15.32 0.38 10.20
CA THR A 449 14.42 1.47 9.80
C THR A 449 13.00 1.25 10.34
N ASN A 450 12.38 2.32 10.85
CA ASN A 450 11.03 2.25 11.45
C ASN A 450 10.07 3.28 10.84
N ILE A 451 8.89 2.83 10.41
CA ILE A 451 7.87 3.60 9.71
C ILE A 451 6.51 3.27 10.36
N GLU A 452 6.01 4.14 11.24
CA GLU A 452 4.84 3.87 12.10
C GLU A 452 3.85 5.04 12.22
N TYR A 453 2.54 4.77 12.33
CA TYR A 453 1.49 5.78 12.51
C TYR A 453 1.52 6.83 11.45
N ILE A 454 1.03 6.40 10.33
CA ILE A 454 1.32 6.92 9.05
C ILE A 454 -0.01 7.13 8.38
#